data_AF-A0A662JN00-F1
#
_entry.id   AF-A0A662JN00-F1
#
_cell.length_a   1.000
_cell.length_b   1.000
_cell.length_c   1.000
_cell.angle_alpha   90.00
_cell.angle_beta   90.00
_cell.angle_gamma   90.00
#
_symmetry.space_group_name_H-M   'P 1'
#
loop_
_entity.id
_entity.type
_entity.pdbx_description
1 polymer ?
#
loop_
_entity_poly.entity_id
_entity_poly.type
_entity_poly.pdbx_seq_one_letter_code
_entity_poly.pdbx_strand_id
1 'polypeptide(L)'
;MGVKWYVKLALEWFEKRIQELEDLGVELADAMYKAWIEALEMFNVWALEMTYDQVYRLIAALKTHWGDARLDAYMTPLLSFAAPSEVELPFDEEGYSAFKMCIDELLGELEGTLRERALQLSQLIETAMRLGSPIIIRCY
;
A
#
# COMPACT_ATOMS: atom_id res chain seq x y z
N MET A 1 -5.23 -17.29 -10.07
CA MET A 1 -4.66 -16.53 -11.20
C MET A 1 -5.09 -15.06 -11.11
N GLY A 2 -4.80 -14.34 -10.02
CA GLY A 2 -5.37 -12.99 -9.79
C GLY A 2 -4.36 -11.86 -9.94
N VAL A 3 -3.37 -11.83 -9.04
CA VAL A 3 -2.42 -10.71 -8.86
C VAL A 3 -1.51 -10.45 -10.04
N LYS A 4 -0.83 -11.50 -10.54
CA LYS A 4 0.13 -11.37 -11.67
C LYS A 4 -0.52 -10.85 -12.95
N TRP A 5 -1.81 -11.08 -13.13
CA TRP A 5 -2.53 -10.63 -14.32
C TRP A 5 -2.96 -9.17 -14.20
N TYR A 6 -3.36 -8.74 -13.00
CA TYR A 6 -3.77 -7.36 -12.72
C TYR A 6 -2.58 -6.39 -12.74
N VAL A 7 -1.44 -6.79 -12.14
CA VAL A 7 -0.18 -6.04 -12.20
C VAL A 7 0.31 -5.91 -13.64
N LYS A 8 0.17 -6.96 -14.44
CA LYS A 8 0.52 -6.92 -15.87
C LYS A 8 -0.38 -5.95 -16.65
N LEU A 9 -1.69 -5.96 -16.41
CA LEU A 9 -2.63 -5.05 -17.06
C LEU A 9 -2.36 -3.59 -16.68
N ALA A 10 -2.06 -3.33 -15.41
CA ALA A 10 -1.71 -2.00 -14.91
C ALA A 10 -0.38 -1.50 -15.47
N LEU A 11 0.62 -2.37 -15.58
CA LEU A 11 1.92 -2.06 -16.21
C LEU A 11 1.78 -1.77 -17.71
N GLU A 12 1.07 -2.63 -18.46
CA GLU A 12 0.85 -2.42 -19.90
C GLU A 12 0.10 -1.12 -20.18
N TRP A 13 -0.88 -0.78 -19.33
CA TRP A 13 -1.57 0.50 -19.42
C TRP A 13 -0.66 1.68 -19.06
N PHE A 14 0.10 1.56 -17.97
CA PHE A 14 1.04 2.59 -17.51
C PHE A 14 2.10 2.91 -18.57
N GLU A 15 2.72 1.90 -19.17
CA GLU A 15 3.70 2.05 -20.25
C GLU A 15 3.07 2.73 -21.48
N LYS A 16 1.86 2.30 -21.87
CA LYS A 16 1.12 2.93 -22.97
C LYS A 16 0.82 4.40 -22.66
N ARG A 17 0.44 4.70 -21.42
CA ARG A 17 0.08 6.07 -21.02
C ARG A 17 1.29 7.00 -20.98
N ILE A 18 2.46 6.51 -20.57
CA ILE A 18 3.72 7.26 -20.68
C ILE A 18 3.98 7.62 -22.14
N GLN A 19 3.90 6.64 -23.04
CA GLN A 19 4.11 6.87 -24.47
C GLN A 19 3.15 7.92 -25.04
N GLU A 20 1.86 7.87 -24.69
CA GLU A 20 0.87 8.88 -25.09
C GLU A 20 1.20 10.28 -24.56
N LEU A 21 1.72 10.38 -23.33
CA LEU A 21 2.09 11.67 -22.73
C LEU A 21 3.38 12.23 -23.33
N GLU A 22 4.37 11.38 -23.61
CA GLU A 22 5.59 11.76 -24.33
C GLU A 22 5.28 12.23 -25.76
N ASP A 23 4.36 11.55 -26.47
CA ASP A 23 3.89 11.95 -27.80
C ASP A 23 3.19 13.32 -27.81
N LEU A 24 2.62 13.72 -26.66
CA LEU A 24 2.02 15.04 -26.43
C LEU A 24 3.06 16.10 -25.99
N GLY A 25 4.34 15.74 -25.91
CA GLY A 25 5.44 16.63 -25.56
C GLY A 25 5.63 16.84 -24.06
N VAL A 26 5.08 15.97 -23.21
CA VAL A 26 5.36 15.97 -21.76
C VAL A 26 6.74 15.36 -21.52
N GLU A 27 7.58 15.98 -20.69
CA GLU A 27 8.86 15.37 -20.31
C GLU A 27 8.64 14.02 -19.60
N LEU A 28 9.52 13.06 -19.85
CA LEU A 28 9.41 11.68 -19.35
C LEU A 28 9.15 11.60 -17.84
N ALA A 29 9.81 12.42 -17.02
CA ALA A 29 9.61 12.40 -15.57
C ALA A 29 8.18 12.79 -15.16
N ASP A 30 7.62 13.81 -15.81
CA ASP A 30 6.24 14.26 -15.60
C ASP A 30 5.23 13.29 -16.20
N ALA A 31 5.56 12.66 -17.33
CA ALA A 31 4.75 11.64 -17.99
C ALA A 31 4.63 10.39 -17.09
N MET A 32 5.74 9.93 -16.53
CA MET A 32 5.77 8.82 -15.56
C MET A 32 4.95 9.15 -14.31
N TYR A 33 5.11 10.35 -13.74
CA TYR A 33 4.37 10.75 -12.55
C TYR A 33 2.85 10.80 -12.81
N LYS A 34 2.42 11.40 -13.94
CA LYS A 34 1.00 11.47 -14.31
C LYS A 34 0.42 10.09 -14.62
N ALA A 35 1.10 9.29 -15.44
CA ALA A 35 0.67 7.94 -15.74
C ALA A 35 0.58 7.09 -14.47
N TRP A 36 1.44 7.33 -13.48
CA TRP A 36 1.41 6.61 -12.21
C TRP A 36 0.17 6.97 -11.42
N ILE A 37 -0.09 8.27 -11.20
CA ILE A 37 -1.31 8.75 -10.52
C ILE A 37 -2.56 8.20 -11.22
N GLU A 38 -2.64 8.31 -12.54
CA GLU A 38 -3.80 7.83 -13.32
C GLU A 38 -3.92 6.29 -13.27
N ALA A 39 -2.82 5.54 -13.20
CA ALA A 39 -2.85 4.09 -13.03
C ALA A 39 -3.34 3.70 -11.63
N LEU A 40 -2.91 4.39 -10.58
CA LEU A 40 -3.43 4.17 -9.22
C LEU A 40 -4.93 4.44 -9.16
N GLU A 41 -5.42 5.50 -9.84
CA GLU A 41 -6.84 5.82 -9.95
C GLU A 41 -7.62 4.80 -10.79
N MET A 42 -7.06 4.37 -11.92
CA MET A 42 -7.75 3.51 -12.89
C MET A 42 -7.79 2.03 -12.45
N PHE A 43 -6.71 1.56 -11.83
CA PHE A 43 -6.61 0.18 -11.36
C PHE A 43 -6.93 0.04 -9.87
N ASN A 44 -7.16 1.15 -9.16
CA ASN A 44 -7.37 1.24 -7.72
C ASN A 44 -6.21 0.69 -6.88
N VAL A 45 -5.02 0.48 -7.45
CA VAL A 45 -3.89 -0.07 -6.69
C VAL A 45 -3.26 1.06 -5.90
N TRP A 46 -3.12 0.95 -4.58
CA TRP A 46 -2.49 1.99 -3.76
C TRP A 46 -1.23 1.46 -3.08
N ALA A 47 -0.10 2.14 -3.27
CA ALA A 47 1.19 1.69 -2.77
C ALA A 47 1.68 2.52 -1.58
N LEU A 48 2.17 1.85 -0.53
CA LEU A 48 2.91 2.46 0.58
C LEU A 48 4.36 2.01 0.59
N GLU A 49 5.27 2.96 0.62
CA GLU A 49 6.71 2.72 0.73
C GLU A 49 7.18 2.82 2.18
N MET A 50 7.81 1.76 2.68
CA MET A 50 8.37 1.70 4.04
C MET A 50 9.73 1.00 4.05
N THR A 51 10.62 1.40 4.96
CA THR A 51 11.84 0.64 5.22
C THR A 51 11.54 -0.63 6.01
N TYR A 52 12.41 -1.63 5.92
CA TYR A 52 12.31 -2.83 6.78
C TYR A 52 12.20 -2.49 8.28
N ASP A 53 13.00 -1.53 8.76
CA ASP A 53 12.94 -1.10 10.17
C ASP A 53 11.58 -0.48 10.53
N GLN A 54 11.00 0.35 9.65
CA GLN A 54 9.69 0.96 9.88
C GLN A 54 8.58 -0.09 9.95
N VAL A 55 8.63 -1.08 9.06
CA VAL A 55 7.70 -2.21 9.04
C VAL A 55 7.79 -3.01 10.33
N TYR A 56 8.99 -3.44 10.72
CA TYR A 56 9.16 -4.26 11.92
C TYR A 56 8.70 -3.53 13.16
N ARG A 57 8.97 -2.22 13.26
CA ARG A 57 8.49 -1.38 14.37
C ARG A 57 6.98 -1.25 14.37
N LEU A 58 6.35 -1.05 13.21
CA LEU A 58 4.90 -0.95 13.12
C LEU A 58 4.23 -2.27 13.54
N ILE A 59 4.75 -3.41 13.08
CA ILE A 59 4.22 -4.73 13.45
C ILE A 59 4.42 -4.99 14.95
N ALA A 60 5.59 -4.66 15.50
CA ALA A 60 5.85 -4.82 16.93
C ALA A 60 4.90 -3.95 17.77
N ALA A 61 4.65 -2.72 17.34
CA ALA A 61 3.71 -1.81 17.99
C ALA A 61 2.28 -2.36 17.94
N LEU A 62 1.80 -2.80 16.76
CA LEU A 62 0.48 -3.42 16.58
C LEU A 62 0.30 -4.68 17.43
N LYS A 63 1.29 -5.56 17.48
CA LYS A 63 1.26 -6.77 18.33
C LYS A 63 1.17 -6.45 19.81
N THR A 64 1.89 -5.43 20.25
CA THR A 64 1.88 -4.98 21.65
C THR A 64 0.54 -4.38 22.03
N HIS A 65 -0.08 -3.66 21.10
CA HIS A 65 -1.31 -2.92 21.35
C HIS A 65 -2.58 -3.77 21.34
N TRP A 66 -2.69 -4.69 20.38
CA TRP A 66 -3.96 -5.36 20.12
C TRP A 66 -3.93 -6.89 20.22
N GLY A 67 -2.75 -7.51 20.34
CA GLY A 67 -2.60 -8.92 20.73
C GLY A 67 -3.60 -9.91 20.13
N ASP A 68 -3.94 -9.82 18.85
CA ASP A 68 -5.03 -10.60 18.26
C ASP A 68 -4.63 -11.31 16.96
N ALA A 69 -4.98 -12.59 16.89
CA ALA A 69 -4.87 -13.48 15.73
C ALA A 69 -5.62 -12.93 14.50
N ARG A 70 -6.54 -11.99 14.68
CA ARG A 70 -7.24 -11.27 13.59
C ARG A 70 -6.33 -10.41 12.74
N LEU A 71 -5.25 -9.85 13.32
CA LEU A 71 -4.28 -9.05 12.56
C LEU A 71 -3.17 -9.91 11.93
N ASP A 72 -2.99 -11.15 12.38
CA ASP A 72 -1.92 -12.02 11.88
C ASP A 72 -2.04 -12.26 10.37
N ALA A 73 -3.24 -12.27 9.79
CA ALA A 73 -3.45 -12.40 8.35
C ALA A 73 -2.88 -11.22 7.53
N TYR A 74 -2.82 -10.01 8.13
CA TYR A 74 -2.28 -8.80 7.52
C TYR A 74 -0.82 -8.54 7.91
N MET A 75 -0.42 -8.96 9.11
CA MET A 75 0.95 -8.84 9.61
C MET A 75 1.88 -9.93 9.07
N THR A 76 1.38 -11.15 8.82
CA THR A 76 2.21 -12.27 8.31
C THR A 76 2.77 -12.02 6.92
N PRO A 77 1.99 -11.49 5.95
CA PRO A 77 2.54 -11.05 4.67
C PRO A 77 3.65 -10.01 4.86
N LEU A 78 3.46 -9.08 5.80
CA LEU A 78 4.43 -8.07 6.22
C LEU A 78 5.59 -8.61 7.08
N LEU A 79 5.65 -9.90 7.38
CA LEU A 79 6.80 -10.52 8.05
C LEU A 79 7.56 -11.46 7.12
N SER A 80 6.96 -11.88 6.01
CA SER A 80 7.55 -12.82 5.05
C SER A 80 8.53 -12.17 4.06
N PHE A 81 9.21 -11.11 4.50
CA PHE A 81 10.04 -10.28 3.64
C PHE A 81 11.40 -10.92 3.32
N ALA A 82 11.59 -11.30 2.05
CA ALA A 82 12.90 -11.45 1.43
C ALA A 82 13.09 -10.28 0.44
N ALA A 83 14.20 -9.55 0.57
CA ALA A 83 14.66 -8.39 -0.22
C ALA A 83 14.06 -8.14 -1.63
N PRO A 84 14.07 -6.88 -2.09
CA PRO A 84 12.93 -5.96 -2.02
C PRO A 84 11.63 -6.64 -2.44
N SER A 85 10.63 -6.47 -1.59
CA SER A 85 9.44 -7.30 -1.57
C SER A 85 8.20 -6.43 -1.60
N GLU A 86 7.41 -6.60 -2.65
CA GLU A 86 6.04 -6.10 -2.73
C GLU A 86 5.12 -7.10 -2.05
N VAL A 87 4.32 -6.61 -1.10
CA VAL A 87 3.29 -7.41 -0.43
C VAL A 87 1.94 -6.81 -0.76
N GLU A 88 1.05 -7.64 -1.28
CA GLU A 88 -0.35 -7.29 -1.46
C GLU A 88 -1.13 -7.66 -0.19
N LEU A 89 -1.81 -6.68 0.37
CA LEU A 89 -2.92 -6.90 1.28
C LEU A 89 -4.18 -7.05 0.42
N PRO A 90 -4.80 -8.25 0.37
CA PRO A 90 -6.03 -8.43 -0.38
C PRO A 90 -7.15 -7.62 0.27
N PHE A 91 -8.06 -7.10 -0.57
CA PHE A 91 -9.23 -6.40 -0.07
C PHE A 91 -10.13 -7.34 0.75
N ASP A 92 -10.38 -6.95 1.99
CA ASP A 92 -11.35 -7.55 2.90
C ASP A 92 -11.88 -6.43 3.78
N GLU A 93 -13.17 -6.11 3.64
CA GLU A 93 -13.81 -4.96 4.28
C GLU A 93 -13.82 -5.04 5.81
N GLU A 94 -14.09 -6.24 6.36
CA GLU A 94 -14.11 -6.45 7.81
C GLU A 94 -12.69 -6.36 8.38
N GLY A 95 -11.74 -7.01 7.73
CA GLY A 95 -10.35 -6.98 8.16
C GLY A 95 -9.68 -5.61 7.96
N TYR A 96 -10.01 -4.86 6.91
CA TYR A 96 -9.56 -3.48 6.72
C TYR A 96 -10.15 -2.53 7.76
N SER A 97 -11.44 -2.66 8.08
CA SER A 97 -12.05 -1.87 9.15
C SER A 97 -11.34 -2.11 10.48
N ALA A 98 -11.13 -3.39 10.84
CA ALA A 98 -10.42 -3.76 12.05
C ALA A 98 -8.97 -3.24 12.03
N PHE A 99 -8.27 -3.38 10.91
CA PHE A 99 -6.88 -2.96 10.80
C PHE A 99 -6.72 -1.44 10.87
N LYS A 100 -7.60 -0.68 10.21
CA LYS A 100 -7.62 0.78 10.29
C LYS A 100 -7.86 1.26 11.71
N MET A 101 -8.85 0.68 12.41
CA MET A 101 -9.12 1.04 13.81
C MET A 101 -7.89 0.85 14.69
N CYS A 102 -7.19 -0.28 14.55
CA CYS A 102 -5.97 -0.56 15.31
C CYS A 102 -4.88 0.48 15.02
N ILE A 103 -4.70 0.85 13.75
CA ILE A 103 -3.72 1.87 13.36
C ILE A 103 -4.11 3.24 13.92
N ASP A 104 -5.40 3.63 13.83
CA ASP A 104 -5.89 4.92 14.30
C ASP A 104 -5.72 5.10 15.81
N GLU A 105 -5.94 4.04 16.60
CA GLU A 105 -5.66 4.05 18.03
C GLU A 105 -4.15 4.17 18.30
N LEU A 106 -3.33 3.43 17.54
CA LEU A 106 -1.88 3.45 17.67
C LEU A 106 -1.26 4.82 17.32
N LEU A 107 -1.89 5.61 16.44
CA LEU A 107 -1.40 6.95 16.05
C LEU A 107 -1.21 7.92 17.22
N GLY A 108 -1.94 7.71 18.33
CA GLY A 108 -1.81 8.52 19.55
C GLY A 108 -0.50 8.27 20.31
N GLU A 109 0.17 7.16 20.05
CA GLU A 109 1.36 6.71 20.79
C GLU A 109 2.65 6.67 19.96
N LEU A 110 2.52 6.77 18.63
CA LEU A 110 3.66 6.82 17.74
C LEU A 110 4.21 8.24 17.60
N GLU A 111 5.52 8.35 17.41
CA GLU A 111 6.21 9.61 17.15
C GLU A 111 7.06 9.56 15.87
N GLY A 112 7.37 10.74 15.33
CA GLY A 112 8.26 10.93 14.18
C GLY A 112 7.78 10.21 12.91
N THR A 113 8.73 9.74 12.11
CA THR A 113 8.48 9.12 10.79
C THR A 113 7.61 7.86 10.89
N LEU A 114 7.62 7.15 12.03
CA LEU A 114 6.78 5.97 12.21
C LEU A 114 5.30 6.34 12.31
N ARG A 115 4.99 7.46 12.98
CA ARG A 115 3.64 8.03 13.05
C ARG A 115 3.16 8.48 11.67
N GLU A 116 4.02 9.12 10.89
CA GLU A 116 3.70 9.56 9.52
C GLU A 116 3.34 8.37 8.61
N ARG A 117 4.10 7.26 8.68
CA ARG A 117 3.80 6.05 7.91
C ARG A 117 2.55 5.33 8.36
N ALA A 118 2.30 5.25 9.67
CA ALA A 118 1.05 4.71 10.20
C ALA A 118 -0.15 5.55 9.73
N LEU A 119 -0.04 6.88 9.68
CA LEU A 119 -1.11 7.75 9.21
C LEU A 119 -1.40 7.53 7.73
N GLN A 120 -0.34 7.44 6.91
CA GLN A 120 -0.48 7.11 5.49
C GLN A 120 -1.14 5.75 5.29
N LEU A 121 -0.76 4.74 6.06
CA LEU A 121 -1.40 3.42 5.99
C LEU A 121 -2.89 3.48 6.35
N SER A 122 -3.28 4.22 7.41
CA SER A 122 -4.70 4.41 7.76
C SER A 122 -5.49 5.08 6.63
N GLN A 123 -4.95 6.15 6.02
CA GLN A 123 -5.56 6.84 4.89
C GLN A 123 -5.67 5.96 3.64
N LEU A 124 -4.68 5.10 3.40
CA LEU A 124 -4.69 4.13 2.32
C LEU A 124 -5.75 3.06 2.54
N ILE A 125 -5.91 2.56 3.77
CA ILE A 125 -6.99 1.62 4.10
C ILE A 125 -8.36 2.26 3.89
N GLU A 126 -8.56 3.50 4.34
CA GLU A 126 -9.82 4.22 4.11
C GLU A 126 -10.16 4.35 2.62
N THR A 127 -9.16 4.73 1.81
CA THR A 127 -9.29 4.85 0.36
C THR A 127 -9.58 3.50 -0.29
N ALA A 128 -8.83 2.47 0.10
CA ALA A 128 -8.98 1.12 -0.42
C ALA A 128 -10.33 0.50 -0.07
N MET A 129 -10.88 0.78 1.12
CA MET A 129 -12.24 0.41 1.51
C MET A 129 -13.30 1.09 0.64
N ARG A 130 -13.19 2.40 0.39
CA ARG A 130 -14.13 3.14 -0.48
C ARG A 130 -14.17 2.62 -1.91
N LEU A 131 -13.06 2.07 -2.39
CA LEU A 131 -12.87 1.62 -3.77
C LEU A 131 -12.94 0.09 -3.93
N GLY A 132 -13.07 -0.66 -2.83
CA GLY A 132 -13.09 -2.13 -2.85
C GLY A 132 -11.80 -2.74 -3.39
N SER A 133 -10.65 -2.21 -2.99
CA SER A 133 -9.36 -2.46 -3.66
C SER A 133 -8.25 -2.99 -2.75
N PRO A 134 -7.31 -3.81 -3.26
CA PRO A 134 -6.13 -4.20 -2.50
C PRO A 134 -5.14 -3.05 -2.26
N ILE A 135 -4.26 -3.22 -1.28
CA ILE A 135 -3.16 -2.30 -0.97
C ILE A 135 -1.84 -3.03 -1.23
N ILE A 136 -0.87 -2.33 -1.83
CA ILE A 136 0.49 -2.83 -1.99
C ILE A 136 1.40 -2.13 -0.98
N ILE A 137 2.17 -2.89 -0.22
CA ILE A 137 3.22 -2.37 0.65
C ILE A 137 4.56 -2.77 0.05
N ARG A 138 5.37 -1.75 -0.27
CA ARG A 138 6.70 -1.89 -0.87
C ARG A 138 7.76 -1.67 0.19
N CYS A 139 8.60 -2.68 0.41
CA CYS A 139 9.67 -2.63 1.40
C CYS A 139 11.05 -2.60 0.78
N TYR A 140 11.91 -1.71 1.30
CA TYR A 140 13.29 -1.47 0.86
C TYR A 140 14.27 -1.33 2.03
#